data_AF-A0AAV6Z081-F1
#
_entry.id   AF-A0AAV6Z081-F1
#
_cell.length_a   1.000
_cell.length_b   1.000
_cell.length_c   1.000
_cell.angle_alpha   90.00
_cell.angle_beta   90.00
_cell.angle_gamma   90.00
#
_symmetry.space_group_name_H-M   'P 1'
#
loop_
_entity.id
_entity.type
_entity.pdbx_description
1 polymer ?
#
loop_
_entity_poly.entity_id
_entity_poly.type
_entity_poly.pdbx_seq_one_letter_code
_entity_poly.pdbx_strand_id
1 'polypeptide(L)'
;MCWRGHPVYDCQTDFRFYWLESKLEEEEGLSIISKTNSFKFVGLQNFPCSLDSIQSVLTQTYSYKVDGLLFYHMHTHYTPGSTPLVGWLRPYMAPEILGFPPPPGPLAEKPAYAQEQMRQILEHKKDGKGAAEGGRYELEHLSTIAMS
;
A
#
# COMPACT_ATOMS: atom_id res chain seq x y z
N MET A 1 1.03 13.45 11.14
CA MET A 1 1.99 14.35 10.48
C MET A 1 2.58 15.44 11.39
N CYS A 2 2.32 15.39 12.70
CA CYS A 2 2.93 16.25 13.70
C CYS A 2 3.06 15.41 14.99
N TRP A 3 4.17 15.54 15.71
CA TRP A 3 4.39 14.86 17.00
C TRP A 3 4.81 15.87 18.06
N ARG A 4 4.03 16.00 19.14
CA ARG A 4 4.26 16.96 20.25
C ARG A 4 4.61 18.39 19.78
N GLY A 5 3.93 18.87 18.74
CA GLY A 5 4.13 20.20 18.17
C GLY A 5 5.22 20.30 17.09
N HIS A 6 5.94 19.22 16.78
CA HIS A 6 6.91 19.18 15.69
C HIS A 6 6.27 18.65 14.40
N PRO A 7 5.99 19.51 13.40
CA PRO A 7 5.51 19.06 12.10
C PRO A 7 6.63 18.31 11.36
N VAL A 8 6.24 17.29 10.60
CA VAL A 8 7.18 16.50 9.76
C VAL A 8 6.75 16.48 8.30
N TYR A 9 5.95 17.46 7.86
CA TYR A 9 5.48 17.57 6.47
C TYR A 9 6.66 17.67 5.48
N ASP A 10 7.63 18.52 5.81
CA ASP A 10 8.84 18.79 5.03
C ASP A 10 9.96 17.77 5.27
N CYS A 11 9.63 16.61 5.85
CA CYS A 11 10.55 15.51 6.00
C CYS A 11 10.29 14.40 4.97
N GLN A 12 11.37 13.80 4.50
CA GLN A 12 11.34 12.64 3.61
C GLN A 12 10.64 11.44 4.27
N THR A 13 10.12 10.51 3.46
CA THR A 13 9.32 9.38 3.94
C THR A 13 10.13 8.46 4.84
N ASP A 14 11.36 8.13 4.46
CA ASP A 14 12.26 7.28 5.23
C ASP A 14 12.50 7.84 6.64
N PHE A 15 12.81 9.14 6.74
CA PHE A 15 12.91 9.83 8.02
C PHE A 15 11.59 9.76 8.80
N ARG A 16 10.45 10.04 8.15
CA ARG A 16 9.14 10.00 8.82
C ARG A 16 8.81 8.61 9.35
N PHE A 17 9.13 7.55 8.62
CA PHE A 17 8.90 6.17 9.05
C PHE A 17 9.79 5.80 10.22
N TYR A 18 11.09 6.05 10.11
CA TYR A 18 12.04 5.86 11.20
C TYR A 18 11.63 6.61 12.48
N TRP A 19 11.31 7.90 12.34
CA TRP A 19 10.91 8.75 13.46
C TRP A 19 9.61 8.28 14.10
N LEU A 20 8.62 7.88 13.30
CA LEU A 20 7.36 7.37 13.83
C LEU A 20 7.59 6.10 14.65
N GLU A 21 8.37 5.15 14.13
CA GLU A 21 8.69 3.90 14.82
C GLU A 21 9.40 4.19 16.15
N SER A 22 10.44 5.02 16.14
CA SER A 22 11.16 5.38 17.37
C SER A 22 10.24 6.06 18.40
N LYS A 23 9.32 6.93 17.97
CA LYS A 23 8.39 7.62 18.88
C LYS A 23 7.28 6.74 19.42
N LEU A 24 6.84 5.73 18.67
CA LEU A 24 5.88 4.75 19.17
C LEU A 24 6.51 3.80 20.19
N GLU A 25 7.79 3.45 20.03
CA GLU A 25 8.54 2.63 20.99
C GLU A 25 8.83 3.36 22.31
N GLU A 26 9.09 4.67 22.25
CA GLU A 26 9.33 5.51 23.43
C GLU A 26 8.09 5.70 24.32
N GLU A 27 6.88 5.55 23.78
CA GLU A 27 5.64 5.89 24.50
C GLU A 27 4.98 4.65 25.11
N GLU A 28 4.96 4.59 26.45
CA GLU A 28 4.41 3.46 27.18
C GLU A 28 2.88 3.36 27.02
N GLY A 29 2.38 2.13 26.82
CA GLY A 29 0.95 1.83 26.86
C GLY A 29 0.16 2.17 25.59
N LEU A 30 0.79 2.70 24.53
CA LEU A 30 0.11 2.94 23.25
C LEU A 30 -0.45 1.67 22.61
N SER A 31 0.26 0.55 22.75
CA SER A 31 -0.13 -0.76 22.21
C SER A 31 -1.09 -1.55 23.11
N ILE A 32 -1.47 -1.00 24.27
CA ILE A 32 -2.27 -1.66 25.30
C ILE A 32 -3.57 -0.88 25.53
N ILE A 33 -4.69 -1.57 25.62
CA ILE A 33 -5.96 -0.96 26.01
C ILE A 33 -5.96 -0.75 27.52
N SER A 34 -6.20 0.49 27.95
CA SER A 34 -6.24 0.90 29.36
C SER A 34 -7.40 1.88 29.61
N LYS A 35 -7.54 2.34 30.86
CA LYS A 35 -8.54 3.36 31.21
C LYS A 35 -8.30 4.70 30.51
N THR A 36 -7.04 5.05 30.23
CA THR A 36 -6.64 6.30 29.58
C THR A 36 -6.39 6.13 28.09
N ASN A 37 -6.28 4.88 27.60
CA ASN A 37 -6.08 4.57 26.19
C ASN A 37 -7.05 3.48 25.72
N SER A 38 -8.21 3.86 25.18
CA SER A 38 -9.22 2.89 24.74
C SER A 38 -8.89 2.21 23.41
N PHE A 39 -7.89 2.70 22.67
CA PHE A 39 -7.54 2.21 21.33
C PHE A 39 -6.04 1.95 21.21
N LYS A 40 -5.68 0.81 20.62
CA LYS A 40 -4.27 0.51 20.39
C LYS A 40 -3.73 1.33 19.23
N PHE A 41 -2.58 1.97 19.42
CA PHE A 41 -1.78 2.55 18.37
C PHE A 41 -0.59 1.63 18.14
N VAL A 42 -0.56 0.97 16.98
CA VAL A 42 0.50 0.06 16.56
C VAL A 42 1.01 0.53 15.22
N GLY A 43 2.33 0.78 15.13
CA GLY A 43 2.98 1.18 13.89
C GLY A 43 2.92 0.04 12.87
N LEU A 44 2.66 0.38 11.61
CA LEU A 44 2.83 -0.58 10.51
C LEU A 44 4.32 -0.69 10.17
N GLN A 45 4.78 -1.91 9.95
CA GLN A 45 6.13 -2.16 9.47
C GLN A 45 6.27 -1.69 8.02
N ASN A 46 7.45 -1.19 7.69
CA ASN A 46 7.85 -0.88 6.33
C ASN A 46 9.03 -1.77 5.94
N PHE A 47 9.18 -2.07 4.64
CA PHE A 47 10.17 -3.00 4.14
C PHE A 47 10.85 -2.42 2.89
N PRO A 48 12.10 -2.78 2.61
CA PRO A 48 12.74 -2.48 1.33
C PRO A 48 11.92 -3.03 0.16
N CYS A 49 12.01 -2.37 -0.99
CA CYS A 49 11.35 -2.81 -2.22
C CYS A 49 12.26 -3.69 -3.10
N SER A 50 13.24 -4.40 -2.52
CA SER A 50 13.95 -5.45 -3.25
C SER A 50 13.01 -6.62 -3.54
N LEU A 51 13.28 -7.37 -4.62
CA LEU A 51 12.45 -8.50 -5.01
C LEU A 51 12.28 -9.52 -3.86
N ASP A 52 13.38 -9.89 -3.22
CA ASP A 52 13.38 -10.83 -2.08
C ASP A 52 12.51 -10.32 -0.91
N SER A 53 12.58 -9.02 -0.62
CA SER A 53 11.81 -8.40 0.46
C SER A 53 10.32 -8.40 0.15
N ILE A 54 9.94 -8.06 -1.08
CA ILE A 54 8.54 -8.09 -1.53
C ILE A 54 8.00 -9.52 -1.51
N GLN A 55 8.76 -10.50 -1.98
CA GLN A 55 8.37 -11.91 -1.90
C GLN A 55 8.19 -12.36 -0.45
N SER A 56 9.09 -11.96 0.46
CA SER A 56 8.97 -12.25 1.89
C SER A 56 7.68 -11.69 2.49
N VAL A 57 7.40 -10.40 2.24
CA VAL A 57 6.16 -9.71 2.68
C VAL A 57 4.90 -10.44 2.19
N LEU A 58 4.89 -10.89 0.94
CA LEU A 58 3.74 -11.61 0.37
C LEU A 58 3.51 -13.00 1.01
N THR A 59 4.55 -13.60 1.57
CA THR A 59 4.46 -14.91 2.26
C THR A 59 4.28 -14.81 3.78
N GLN A 60 4.44 -13.61 4.34
CA GLN A 60 4.37 -13.38 5.77
C GLN A 60 2.94 -13.53 6.31
N THR A 61 2.82 -13.95 7.57
CA THR A 61 1.56 -13.95 8.31
C THR A 61 1.37 -12.64 9.05
N TYR A 62 0.15 -12.10 8.98
CA TYR A 62 -0.23 -10.86 9.65
C TYR A 62 -1.35 -11.13 10.65
N SER A 63 -1.33 -10.42 11.77
CA SER A 63 -2.40 -10.46 12.78
C SER A 63 -3.67 -9.71 12.36
N TYR A 64 -3.69 -9.19 11.13
CA TYR A 64 -4.76 -8.42 10.52
C TYR A 64 -4.95 -8.85 9.06
N LYS A 65 -6.14 -8.53 8.52
CA LYS A 65 -6.43 -8.73 7.10
C LYS A 65 -5.67 -7.69 6.27
N VAL A 66 -4.75 -8.13 5.43
CA VAL A 66 -4.04 -7.26 4.49
C VAL A 66 -5.02 -6.83 3.40
N ASP A 67 -5.19 -5.52 3.24
CA ASP A 67 -5.98 -4.94 2.15
C ASP A 67 -5.11 -4.74 0.89
N GLY A 68 -3.91 -4.20 1.05
CA GLY A 68 -2.95 -4.00 -0.03
C GLY A 68 -1.62 -3.42 0.44
N LEU A 69 -0.78 -3.10 -0.53
CA LEU A 69 0.60 -2.68 -0.38
C LEU A 69 0.73 -1.23 -0.84
N LEU A 70 1.37 -0.41 -0.01
CA LEU A 70 1.74 0.96 -0.37
C LEU A 70 3.24 1.03 -0.68
N PHE A 71 3.57 1.58 -1.84
CA PHE A 71 4.94 1.77 -2.31
C PHE A 71 5.28 3.25 -2.23
N TYR A 72 6.09 3.64 -1.25
CA TYR A 72 6.49 5.03 -1.06
C TYR A 72 7.86 5.30 -1.70
N HIS A 73 7.98 6.42 -2.40
CA HIS A 73 9.29 6.96 -2.72
C HIS A 73 9.98 7.48 -1.45
N MET A 74 11.21 7.04 -1.18
CA MET A 74 11.92 7.34 0.08
C MET A 74 12.02 8.85 0.33
N HIS A 75 12.35 9.62 -0.71
CA HIS A 75 12.57 11.06 -0.58
C HIS A 75 11.32 11.93 -0.72
N THR A 76 10.09 11.36 -0.72
CA THR A 76 8.88 12.21 -0.83
C THR A 76 8.54 12.90 0.49
N HIS A 77 8.27 14.20 0.40
CA HIS A 77 7.61 14.96 1.46
C HIS A 77 6.13 14.55 1.55
N TYR A 78 5.49 14.86 2.69
CA TYR A 78 4.06 14.63 2.83
C TYR A 78 3.27 15.82 2.30
N THR A 79 2.51 15.59 1.23
CA THR A 79 1.56 16.55 0.66
C THR A 79 0.16 15.94 0.71
N PRO A 80 -0.84 16.59 1.32
CA PRO A 80 -2.23 16.12 1.26
C PRO A 80 -2.72 15.99 -0.18
N GLY A 81 -3.42 14.89 -0.48
CA GLY A 81 -3.98 14.61 -1.80
C GLY A 81 -3.29 13.45 -2.52
N SER A 82 -3.74 13.16 -3.74
CA SER A 82 -3.19 12.10 -4.58
C SER A 82 -1.80 12.49 -5.10
N THR A 83 -0.87 11.53 -5.14
CA THR A 83 0.48 11.74 -5.64
C THR A 83 0.99 10.48 -6.35
N PRO A 84 1.74 10.60 -7.46
CA PRO A 84 2.37 9.46 -8.11
C PRO A 84 3.55 8.91 -7.29
N LEU A 85 4.01 9.62 -6.25
CA LEU A 85 5.14 9.21 -5.40
C LEU A 85 4.74 8.16 -4.34
N VAL A 86 3.46 7.78 -4.30
CA VAL A 86 2.93 6.70 -3.48
C VAL A 86 2.04 5.81 -4.35
N GLY A 87 2.51 4.60 -4.64
CA GLY A 87 1.76 3.58 -5.37
C GLY A 87 0.92 2.71 -4.44
N TRP A 88 -0.20 2.20 -4.93
CA TRP A 88 -1.06 1.25 -4.23
C TRP A 88 -1.31 0.02 -5.09
N LEU A 89 -1.08 -1.17 -4.55
CA LEU A 89 -1.40 -2.44 -5.21
C LEU A 89 -2.18 -3.36 -4.27
N ARG A 90 -3.09 -4.16 -4.83
CA ARG A 90 -3.53 -5.37 -4.14
C ARG A 90 -2.40 -6.40 -4.14
N PRO A 91 -2.27 -7.25 -3.09
CA PRO A 91 -1.10 -8.11 -2.97
C PRO A 91 -0.94 -9.09 -4.15
N TYR A 92 -2.06 -9.62 -4.68
CA TYR A 92 -2.07 -10.52 -5.84
C TYR A 92 -1.67 -9.85 -7.16
N MET A 93 -1.65 -8.51 -7.23
CA MET A 93 -1.25 -7.76 -8.42
C MET A 93 0.27 -7.57 -8.49
N ALA A 94 0.95 -7.56 -7.34
CA ALA A 94 2.38 -7.27 -7.26
C ALA A 94 3.26 -8.20 -8.13
N PRO A 95 3.07 -9.54 -8.15
CA PRO A 95 3.89 -10.42 -8.98
C PRO A 95 3.80 -10.09 -10.48
N GLU A 96 2.60 -9.79 -10.97
CA GLU A 96 2.38 -9.46 -12.38
C GLU A 96 2.97 -8.10 -12.75
N ILE A 97 2.74 -7.07 -11.94
CA ILE A 97 3.18 -5.70 -12.22
C ILE A 97 4.69 -5.56 -12.09
N LEU A 98 5.30 -6.25 -11.11
CA LEU A 98 6.73 -6.16 -10.83
C LEU A 98 7.55 -7.26 -11.54
N GLY A 99 6.90 -8.15 -12.30
CA GLY A 99 7.57 -9.09 -13.20
C GLY A 99 8.21 -10.29 -12.50
N PHE A 100 7.55 -10.89 -11.52
CA PHE A 100 8.05 -12.09 -10.82
C PHE A 100 6.95 -13.15 -10.60
N PRO A 101 7.29 -14.44 -10.41
CA PRO A 101 6.29 -15.48 -10.21
C PRO A 101 5.56 -15.31 -8.86
N PRO A 102 4.23 -15.54 -8.80
CA PRO A 102 3.47 -15.39 -7.56
C PRO A 102 3.97 -16.38 -6.50
N PRO A 103 4.35 -15.91 -5.30
CA PRO A 103 4.78 -16.78 -4.22
C PRO A 103 3.59 -17.58 -3.66
N PRO A 104 3.84 -18.71 -2.98
CA PRO A 104 2.76 -19.44 -2.32
C PRO A 104 2.18 -18.59 -1.18
N GLY A 105 0.86 -18.51 -1.09
CA GLY A 105 0.19 -17.88 0.04
C GLY A 105 -1.11 -17.17 -0.34
N PRO A 106 -1.96 -16.90 0.67
CA PRO A 106 -3.29 -16.32 0.45
C PRO A 106 -3.23 -14.89 -0.12
N LEU A 107 -2.12 -14.17 0.07
CA LEU A 107 -1.95 -12.81 -0.46
C LEU A 107 -1.68 -12.79 -1.97
N ALA A 108 -1.00 -13.81 -2.50
CA ALA A 108 -0.69 -13.90 -3.91
C ALA A 108 -1.82 -14.56 -4.73
N GLU A 109 -2.84 -15.12 -4.07
CA GLU A 109 -3.96 -15.76 -4.73
C GLU A 109 -4.87 -14.74 -5.42
N LYS A 110 -5.01 -14.88 -6.75
CA LYS A 110 -5.91 -14.03 -7.53
C LYS A 110 -7.36 -14.43 -7.25
N PRO A 111 -8.22 -13.50 -6.80
CA PRO A 111 -9.62 -13.83 -6.59
C PRO A 111 -10.32 -14.05 -7.94
N ALA A 112 -11.35 -14.90 -7.96
CA ALA A 112 -12.08 -15.25 -9.18
C ALA A 112 -12.62 -14.02 -9.93
N TYR A 113 -13.06 -12.99 -9.20
CA TYR A 113 -13.57 -11.76 -9.80
C TYR A 113 -12.48 -10.96 -10.55
N ALA A 114 -11.19 -11.09 -10.19
CA ALA A 114 -10.13 -10.29 -10.80
C ALA A 114 -9.92 -10.69 -12.28
N GLN A 115 -10.08 -11.97 -12.60
CA GLN A 115 -10.04 -12.45 -13.99
C GLN A 115 -11.20 -11.86 -14.80
N GLU A 116 -12.39 -11.85 -14.23
CA GLU A 116 -13.59 -11.30 -14.87
C GLU A 116 -13.50 -9.78 -15.04
N GLN A 117 -12.99 -9.04 -14.05
CA GLN A 117 -12.75 -7.60 -14.14
C GLN A 117 -11.74 -7.26 -15.25
N MET A 118 -10.65 -8.02 -15.35
CA MET A 118 -9.66 -7.81 -16.42
C MET A 118 -10.27 -8.04 -17.80
N ARG A 119 -11.10 -9.08 -17.96
CA ARG A 119 -11.84 -9.37 -19.20
C ARG A 119 -12.74 -8.20 -19.60
N GLN A 120 -13.51 -7.67 -18.65
CA GLN A 120 -14.41 -6.53 -18.88
C GLN A 120 -13.64 -5.25 -19.28
N ILE A 121 -12.50 -4.97 -18.64
CA ILE A 121 -11.66 -3.81 -18.98
C ILE A 121 -11.11 -3.93 -20.41
N LEU A 122 -10.64 -5.11 -20.81
CA LEU A 122 -10.13 -5.36 -22.15
C LEU A 122 -11.24 -5.23 -23.21
N GLU A 123 -12.44 -5.75 -22.93
CA GLU A 123 -13.62 -5.60 -23.80
C GLU A 123 -14.01 -4.12 -23.95
N HIS A 124 -14.08 -3.36 -22.86
CA HIS A 124 -14.38 -1.92 -22.89
C HIS A 124 -13.32 -1.09 -23.64
N LYS A 125 -12.03 -1.41 -23.47
CA LYS A 125 -10.94 -0.74 -24.21
C LYS A 125 -10.98 -1.04 -25.70
N LYS A 126 -11.40 -2.25 -26.10
CA LYS A 126 -11.57 -2.65 -27.50
C LYS A 126 -12.71 -1.89 -28.18
N ASP A 127 -13.74 -1.51 -27.44
CA ASP A 127 -14.90 -0.79 -27.93
C ASP A 127 -14.72 0.75 -27.96
N GLY A 128 -13.52 1.26 -27.66
CA GLY A 128 -13.17 2.67 -27.84
C GLY A 128 -13.90 3.65 -26.91
N LYS A 129 -14.56 3.18 -25.85
CA LYS A 129 -15.23 4.04 -24.86
C LYS A 129 -14.26 4.36 -23.73
N GLY A 130 -13.78 5.60 -23.70
CA GLY A 130 -13.04 6.17 -22.58
C GLY A 130 -13.81 6.01 -21.26
N ALA A 131 -13.04 5.90 -20.18
CA ALA A 131 -13.42 5.59 -18.79
C ALA A 131 -14.90 5.86 -18.45
N ALA A 132 -15.60 4.81 -18.01
CA ALA A 132 -16.97 4.90 -17.56
C ALA A 132 -17.03 5.73 -16.27
N GLU A 133 -17.73 6.87 -16.32
CA GLU A 133 -18.12 7.63 -15.13
C GLU A 133 -18.90 6.70 -14.18
N GLY A 134 -18.30 6.40 -13.02
CA GLY A 134 -18.99 5.73 -11.90
C GLY A 134 -18.57 4.28 -11.62
N GLY A 135 -17.62 3.72 -12.36
CA GLY A 135 -17.08 2.39 -12.08
C GLY A 135 -15.93 2.45 -11.08
N ARG A 136 -16.15 1.95 -9.87
CA ARG A 136 -15.12 1.87 -8.82
C ARG A 136 -14.14 0.73 -9.14
N TYR A 137 -13.43 0.77 -10.27
CA TYR A 137 -12.51 -0.31 -10.62
C TYR A 137 -11.20 -0.17 -9.83
N GLU A 138 -10.82 -1.20 -9.09
CA GLU A 138 -9.56 -1.24 -8.34
C GLU A 138 -8.32 -1.04 -9.24
N LEU A 139 -8.47 -1.24 -10.56
CA LEU A 139 -7.42 -1.09 -11.56
C LEU A 139 -7.40 0.28 -12.26
N GLU A 140 -8.35 1.20 -12.02
CA GLU A 140 -8.29 2.52 -12.68
C GLU A 140 -7.01 3.28 -12.34
N HIS A 141 -6.43 3.00 -11.17
CA HIS A 141 -5.20 3.60 -10.69
C HIS A 141 -3.93 2.96 -11.30
N LEU A 142 -4.05 1.78 -11.92
CA LEU A 142 -2.97 1.13 -12.66
C LEU A 142 -2.84 1.65 -14.10
N SER A 143 -3.90 2.26 -14.62
CA SER A 143 -3.93 2.88 -15.95
C SER A 143 -2.86 3.97 -16.14
N THR A 144 -2.36 4.55 -15.05
CA THR A 144 -1.36 5.63 -15.10
C THR A 144 0.07 5.12 -15.30
N ILE A 145 0.35 3.84 -15.01
CA ILE A 145 1.72 3.29 -15.07
C ILE A 145 2.08 2.82 -16.50
N ALA A 146 1.10 2.64 -17.38
CA ALA A 146 1.33 2.20 -18.75
C ALA A 146 1.42 3.38 -19.74
N MET A 147 2.37 4.30 -19.54
CA MET A 147 2.91 5.14 -20.63
C MET A 147 4.38 5.51 -20.37
N SER A 148 5.28 4.60 -20.74
CA SER A 148 6.59 4.94 -21.32
C SER A 148 7.08 3.79 -22.19
#